data_AF-A0AAW3BRM4-F1
#
_entry.id   AF-A0AAW3BRM4-F1
#
_cell.length_a   1.000
_cell.length_b   1.000
_cell.length_c   1.000
_cell.angle_alpha   90.00
_cell.angle_beta   90.00
_cell.angle_gamma   90.00
#
_symmetry.space_group_name_H-M   'P 1'
#
loop_
_entity.id
_entity.type
_entity.pdbx_description
1 polymer ?
#
loop_
_entity_poly.entity_id
_entity_poly.type
_entity_poly.pdbx_seq_one_letter_code
_entity_poly.pdbx_strand_id
1 'polypeptide(L)'
;MGDSSALTCSVKEANFSGVSPLRERHDKDNFVYSAGPALLSGALQAILFNPIDRALYVRVKFRRRRFLDRQNFEHPFQGIVNAVVYRTLVGASYIFWQDSMRIAIERSAPAVCLPETSPQLNSMLIGLSAGSINGFTLNALQAVKFRMWNTNERGVSFLRTATYMYREGGVFIFFRGCFTTMVRDSIFGVVYETARRASAWKHFFDPQVGVLRFPFSTPSPQLPAGAIACVASASSIPRGDISASAPAPLLDHRKVNEAVSARRDAMVPDFAQKCGICDFISNLVAAVLASILSSPFNYVRSIVYGTPAGAIPLGYISLLKSFYTQLFYTYRHGKSYTDRHGVPELGETEHPCSAPASSSTTTTAAERLWRHGGSVGIGAEVEESVQQTARRSNSLGSRLAAQMRTWVVLHHHHPKAAWMWANSRLNIGWGSLRVGVGMAMGQSLFYFAQEYARSDPH
;
A
#
# COMPACT_ATOMS: atom_id res chain seq x y z
N MET A 1 31.37 -22.61 61.26
CA MET A 1 32.18 -23.84 61.23
C MET A 1 31.18 -24.97 61.08
N GLY A 2 30.93 -25.57 59.94
CA GLY A 2 31.70 -25.76 58.72
C GLY A 2 31.29 -27.17 58.31
N ASP A 3 30.65 -27.34 57.16
CA ASP A 3 30.68 -28.57 56.37
C ASP A 3 30.04 -28.31 55.00
N SER A 4 30.93 -28.09 54.05
CA SER A 4 30.69 -28.24 52.62
C SER A 4 30.44 -29.70 52.31
N SER A 5 29.41 -29.99 51.52
CA SER A 5 29.34 -31.22 50.74
C SER A 5 28.75 -30.92 49.37
N ALA A 6 29.62 -31.12 48.38
CA ALA A 6 29.40 -30.87 46.98
C ALA A 6 28.34 -31.81 46.39
N LEU A 7 27.40 -31.24 45.65
CA LEU A 7 26.47 -31.97 44.79
C LEU A 7 26.78 -31.57 43.34
N THR A 8 27.83 -32.18 42.79
CA THR A 8 28.13 -32.22 41.37
C THR A 8 27.38 -33.40 40.76
N CYS A 9 26.24 -33.13 40.12
CA CYS A 9 25.55 -34.14 39.30
C CYS A 9 25.73 -33.80 37.83
N SER A 10 26.44 -34.72 37.17
CA SER A 10 26.87 -34.74 35.77
C SER A 10 25.76 -34.41 34.78
N VAL A 11 25.94 -33.30 34.05
CA VAL A 11 25.15 -32.98 32.86
C VAL A 11 25.62 -33.90 31.74
N LYS A 12 24.67 -34.75 31.33
CA LYS A 12 24.76 -35.73 30.26
C LYS A 12 25.05 -35.03 28.92
N GLU A 13 26.32 -34.87 28.57
CA GLU A 13 26.76 -34.66 27.19
C GLU A 13 26.48 -35.94 26.40
N ALA A 14 25.33 -35.98 25.73
CA ALA A 14 25.03 -37.02 24.75
C ALA A 14 24.35 -36.40 23.54
N ASN A 15 25.09 -36.40 22.43
CA ASN A 15 24.60 -36.40 21.05
C ASN A 15 23.87 -35.14 20.57
N PHE A 16 24.66 -34.14 20.15
CA PHE A 16 24.23 -33.15 19.16
C PHE A 16 25.27 -32.98 18.04
N SER A 17 25.73 -34.10 17.48
CA SER A 17 26.59 -34.16 16.29
C SER A 17 25.91 -35.03 15.23
N GLY A 18 24.78 -34.54 14.73
CA GLY A 18 23.99 -35.21 13.71
C GLY A 18 22.99 -34.28 13.02
N VAL A 19 23.32 -32.99 12.86
CA VAL A 19 22.53 -32.09 12.01
C VAL A 19 22.84 -32.45 10.57
N SER A 20 21.87 -33.09 9.93
CA SER A 20 21.97 -33.76 8.64
C SER A 20 22.26 -32.76 7.50
N PRO A 21 23.23 -33.03 6.61
CA PRO A 21 23.51 -32.20 5.43
C PRO A 21 22.38 -32.16 4.39
N LEU A 22 21.34 -32.99 4.56
CA LEU A 22 20.12 -32.98 3.73
C LEU A 22 19.16 -31.83 4.08
N ARG A 23 19.13 -31.35 5.32
CA ARG A 23 18.29 -30.20 5.71
C ARG A 23 18.84 -28.89 5.14
N GLU A 24 20.16 -28.80 5.02
CA GLU A 24 20.86 -27.62 4.51
C GLU A 24 20.72 -27.45 2.98
N ARG A 25 20.55 -28.54 2.21
CA ARG A 25 20.22 -28.46 0.78
C ARG A 25 18.78 -27.99 0.56
N HIS A 26 17.84 -28.49 1.35
CA HIS A 26 16.42 -28.13 1.19
C HIS A 26 16.13 -26.66 1.56
N ASP A 27 16.89 -26.08 2.49
CA ASP A 27 16.75 -24.65 2.86
C ASP A 27 17.37 -23.68 1.83
N LYS A 28 18.40 -24.11 1.08
CA LYS A 28 19.03 -23.28 0.04
C LYS A 28 18.12 -23.08 -1.16
N ASP A 29 17.39 -24.12 -1.54
CA ASP A 29 16.39 -24.03 -2.60
C ASP A 29 15.26 -23.08 -2.18
N ASN A 30 14.77 -23.18 -0.93
CA ASN A 30 13.73 -22.30 -0.41
C ASN A 30 14.09 -20.80 -0.45
N PHE A 31 15.36 -20.45 -0.19
CA PHE A 31 15.78 -19.05 -0.24
C PHE A 31 15.75 -18.49 -1.66
N VAL A 32 16.26 -19.22 -2.65
CA VAL A 32 16.27 -18.75 -4.05
C VAL A 32 14.84 -18.65 -4.60
N TYR A 33 13.98 -19.63 -4.27
CA TYR A 33 12.56 -19.63 -4.65
C TYR A 33 11.70 -18.59 -3.91
N SER A 34 12.21 -17.97 -2.85
CA SER A 34 11.54 -16.87 -2.14
C SER A 34 12.13 -15.50 -2.53
N ALA A 35 13.46 -15.39 -2.52
CA ALA A 35 14.15 -14.15 -2.84
C ALA A 35 13.97 -13.75 -4.32
N GLY A 36 14.10 -14.69 -5.27
CA GLY A 36 13.95 -14.40 -6.69
C GLY A 36 12.60 -13.77 -7.05
N PRO A 37 11.47 -14.42 -6.71
CA PRO A 37 10.13 -13.85 -6.90
C PRO A 37 9.92 -12.51 -6.19
N ALA A 38 10.44 -12.34 -4.97
CA ALA A 38 10.34 -11.08 -4.23
C ALA A 38 11.09 -9.95 -4.95
N LEU A 39 12.29 -10.24 -5.46
CA LEU A 39 13.10 -9.27 -6.21
C LEU A 39 12.42 -8.88 -7.53
N LEU A 40 11.92 -9.87 -8.28
CA LEU A 40 11.22 -9.64 -9.54
C LEU A 40 9.94 -8.82 -9.35
N SER A 41 9.14 -9.17 -8.34
CA SER A 41 7.92 -8.42 -7.99
C SER A 41 8.26 -6.97 -7.62
N GLY A 42 9.29 -6.75 -6.80
CA GLY A 42 9.77 -5.42 -6.44
C GLY A 42 10.24 -4.59 -7.63
N ALA A 43 10.92 -5.22 -8.59
CA ALA A 43 11.40 -4.58 -9.81
C ALA A 43 10.25 -4.20 -10.75
N LEU A 44 9.30 -5.12 -11.00
CA LEU A 44 8.11 -4.85 -11.81
C LEU A 44 7.26 -3.73 -11.22
N GLN A 45 7.04 -3.77 -9.91
CA GLN A 45 6.33 -2.70 -9.20
C GLN A 45 7.06 -1.36 -9.33
N ALA A 46 8.40 -1.35 -9.25
CA ALA A 46 9.15 -0.12 -9.42
C ALA A 46 9.00 0.46 -10.82
N ILE A 47 9.09 -0.37 -11.86
CA ILE A 47 8.92 0.08 -13.25
C ILE A 47 7.53 0.68 -13.47
N LEU A 48 6.49 -0.01 -13.00
CA LEU A 48 5.09 0.41 -13.19
C LEU A 48 4.75 1.68 -12.40
N PHE A 49 5.24 1.82 -11.16
CA PHE A 49 4.90 2.95 -10.30
C PHE A 49 5.87 4.13 -10.38
N ASN A 50 7.05 4.01 -11.02
CA ASN A 50 8.03 5.09 -11.09
C ASN A 50 7.46 6.42 -11.64
N PRO A 51 6.66 6.42 -12.73
CA PRO A 51 6.06 7.66 -13.24
C PRO A 51 5.15 8.35 -12.21
N ILE A 52 4.35 7.55 -11.49
CA ILE A 52 3.42 8.04 -10.46
C ILE A 52 4.20 8.58 -9.26
N ASP A 53 5.27 7.90 -8.86
CA ASP A 53 6.15 8.29 -7.75
C ASP A 53 6.79 9.65 -7.99
N ARG A 54 7.31 9.85 -9.20
CA ARG A 54 7.93 11.11 -9.60
C ARG A 54 6.89 12.22 -9.64
N ALA A 55 5.73 11.98 -10.25
CA ALA A 55 4.65 12.95 -10.32
C ALA A 55 4.15 13.37 -8.93
N LEU A 56 4.04 12.43 -7.99
CA LEU A 56 3.71 12.72 -6.59
C LEU A 56 4.78 13.56 -5.91
N TYR A 57 6.06 13.22 -6.08
CA TYR A 57 7.16 14.01 -5.52
C TYR A 57 7.15 15.46 -6.04
N VAL A 58 7.03 15.64 -7.35
CA VAL A 58 7.00 16.96 -8.01
C VAL A 58 5.81 17.77 -7.51
N ARG A 59 4.63 17.16 -7.43
CA ARG A 59 3.43 17.80 -6.87
C ARG A 59 3.67 18.34 -5.46
N VAL A 60 4.36 17.59 -4.61
CA VAL A 60 4.64 17.96 -3.21
C VAL A 60 5.69 19.05 -3.14
N LYS A 61 6.80 18.88 -3.86
CA LYS A 61 7.91 19.83 -3.88
C LYS A 61 7.42 21.21 -4.33
N PHE A 62 6.62 21.27 -5.38
CA PHE A 62 6.08 22.53 -5.94
C PHE A 62 4.66 22.87 -5.46
N ARG A 63 4.12 22.16 -4.47
CA ARG A 63 2.77 22.38 -3.89
C ARG A 63 1.63 22.53 -4.93
N ARG A 64 1.68 21.78 -6.03
CA ARG A 64 0.70 21.90 -7.12
C ARG A 64 -0.69 21.38 -6.68
N ARG A 65 -1.75 22.13 -7.02
CA ARG A 65 -3.14 21.80 -6.65
C ARG A 65 -3.63 20.50 -7.29
N ARG A 66 -3.30 20.26 -8.56
CA ARG A 66 -3.77 19.11 -9.35
C ARG A 66 -2.67 18.06 -9.53
N PHE A 67 -3.01 16.80 -9.30
CA PHE A 67 -2.09 15.68 -9.51
C PHE A 67 -1.89 15.37 -11.00
N LEU A 68 -2.98 15.36 -11.78
CA LEU A 68 -2.98 15.03 -13.22
C LEU A 68 -2.51 16.19 -14.11
N ASP A 69 -1.65 17.07 -13.60
CA ASP A 69 -1.05 18.11 -14.40
C ASP A 69 0.07 17.52 -15.28
N ARG A 70 0.11 17.82 -16.57
CA ARG A 70 1.10 17.31 -17.52
C ARG A 70 2.52 17.63 -17.07
N GLN A 71 2.71 18.78 -16.44
CA GLN A 71 4.00 19.20 -15.89
C GLN A 71 4.50 18.29 -14.75
N ASN A 72 3.64 17.50 -14.10
CA ASN A 72 4.07 16.54 -13.07
C ASN A 72 4.68 15.28 -13.69
N PHE A 73 4.40 15.02 -14.96
CA PHE A 73 4.85 13.85 -15.70
C PHE A 73 6.00 14.17 -16.66
N GLU A 74 6.60 15.35 -16.55
CA GLU A 74 7.83 15.67 -17.25
C GLU A 74 8.96 14.76 -16.74
N HIS A 75 9.54 13.96 -17.64
CA HIS A 75 10.60 12.98 -17.37
C HIS A 75 10.22 11.88 -16.35
N PRO A 76 9.24 11.02 -16.67
CA PRO A 76 8.66 10.05 -15.73
C PRO A 76 9.63 8.93 -15.29
N PHE A 77 10.73 8.72 -16.03
CA PHE A 77 11.70 7.65 -15.78
C PHE A 77 13.04 8.16 -15.21
N GLN A 78 13.13 9.43 -14.82
CA GLN A 78 14.35 9.95 -14.19
C GLN A 78 14.63 9.20 -12.88
N GLY A 79 15.81 8.58 -12.79
CA GLY A 79 16.23 7.82 -11.61
C GLY A 79 15.59 6.43 -11.49
N ILE A 80 15.06 5.86 -12.58
CA ILE A 80 14.38 4.55 -12.57
C ILE A 80 15.25 3.43 -12.00
N VAL A 81 16.54 3.36 -12.35
CA VAL A 81 17.45 2.31 -11.85
C VAL A 81 17.56 2.37 -10.33
N ASN A 82 17.70 3.57 -9.77
CA ASN A 82 17.75 3.75 -8.33
C ASN A 82 16.40 3.45 -7.67
N ALA A 83 15.29 3.76 -8.33
CA ALA A 83 13.96 3.41 -7.84
C ALA A 83 13.71 1.89 -7.85
N VAL A 84 14.16 1.19 -8.89
CA VAL A 84 14.10 -0.27 -9.03
C VAL A 84 14.94 -0.92 -7.93
N VAL A 85 16.22 -0.60 -7.84
CA VAL A 85 17.11 -1.19 -6.81
C VAL A 85 16.58 -0.90 -5.42
N TYR A 86 16.22 0.35 -5.12
CA TYR A 86 15.70 0.72 -3.82
C TYR A 86 14.41 -0.02 -3.47
N ARG A 87 13.41 -0.03 -4.36
CA ARG A 87 12.11 -0.65 -4.06
C ARG A 87 12.21 -2.16 -3.94
N THR A 88 13.06 -2.76 -4.76
CA THR A 88 13.38 -4.19 -4.72
C THR A 88 14.00 -4.56 -3.38
N LEU A 89 15.04 -3.83 -2.96
CA LEU A 89 15.68 -4.05 -1.66
C LEU A 89 14.73 -3.81 -0.49
N VAL A 90 13.95 -2.72 -0.51
CA VAL A 90 12.99 -2.38 0.56
C VAL A 90 11.87 -3.41 0.68
N GLY A 91 11.34 -3.87 -0.45
CA GLY A 91 10.28 -4.88 -0.47
C GLY A 91 10.78 -6.22 0.05
N ALA A 92 11.91 -6.69 -0.47
CA ALA A 92 12.53 -7.95 -0.06
C ALA A 92 12.96 -7.93 1.41
N SER A 93 13.60 -6.86 1.87
CA SER A 93 14.03 -6.74 3.26
C SER A 93 12.87 -6.70 4.23
N TYR A 94 11.76 -6.02 3.89
CA TYR A 94 10.60 -5.97 4.78
C TYR A 94 10.00 -7.37 4.98
N ILE A 95 9.82 -8.13 3.90
CA ILE A 95 9.32 -9.53 3.97
C ILE A 95 10.29 -10.39 4.81
N PHE A 96 11.59 -10.26 4.55
CA PHE A 96 12.61 -10.97 5.32
C PHE A 96 12.56 -10.65 6.82
N TRP A 97 12.45 -9.37 7.19
CA TRP A 97 12.35 -8.96 8.59
C TRP A 97 11.04 -9.41 9.23
N GLN A 98 9.94 -9.37 8.48
CA GLN A 98 8.65 -9.84 8.93
C GLN A 98 8.68 -11.34 9.29
N ASP A 99 9.25 -12.17 8.41
CA ASP A 99 9.38 -13.61 8.66
C ASP A 99 10.37 -13.92 9.78
N SER A 100 11.50 -13.21 9.82
CA SER A 100 12.49 -13.34 10.90
C SER A 100 11.89 -13.00 12.26
N MET A 101 11.11 -11.91 12.35
CA MET A 101 10.46 -11.50 13.60
C MET A 101 9.35 -12.44 14.02
N ARG A 102 8.59 -13.03 13.08
CA ARG A 102 7.61 -14.08 13.38
C ARG A 102 8.29 -15.24 14.10
N ILE A 103 9.36 -15.78 13.52
CA ILE A 103 10.11 -16.92 14.09
C ILE A 103 10.73 -16.54 15.43
N ALA A 104 11.28 -15.33 15.57
CA ALA A 104 11.88 -14.86 16.81
C ALA A 104 10.84 -14.73 17.94
N ILE A 105 9.65 -14.18 17.64
CA ILE A 105 8.55 -14.04 18.60
C ILE A 105 8.03 -15.42 19.02
N GLU A 106 7.84 -16.35 18.09
CA GLU A 106 7.40 -17.72 18.39
C GLU A 106 8.38 -18.46 19.31
N ARG A 107 9.68 -18.19 19.20
CA ARG A 107 10.72 -18.86 20.01
C ARG A 107 10.97 -18.19 21.36
N SER A 108 10.86 -16.87 21.44
CA SER A 108 11.39 -16.11 22.58
C SER A 108 10.35 -15.28 23.32
N ALA A 109 9.14 -15.09 22.77
CA ALA A 109 8.15 -14.24 23.41
C ALA A 109 7.37 -14.99 24.51
N PRO A 110 6.89 -14.28 25.55
CA PRO A 110 5.99 -14.84 26.54
C PRO A 110 4.71 -15.38 25.89
N ALA A 111 4.05 -16.36 26.54
CA ALA A 111 2.83 -17.01 26.03
C ALA A 111 1.73 -16.01 25.63
N VAL A 112 1.63 -14.87 26.32
CA VAL A 112 0.66 -13.80 26.03
C VAL A 112 0.82 -13.24 24.61
N CYS A 113 2.03 -13.23 24.05
CA CYS A 113 2.36 -12.68 22.73
C CYS A 113 2.22 -13.70 21.60
N LEU A 114 1.87 -14.95 21.92
CA LEU A 114 1.68 -16.00 20.93
C LEU A 114 0.38 -15.78 20.14
N PRO A 115 0.34 -16.23 18.87
CA PRO A 115 -0.82 -16.07 18.01
C PRO A 115 -2.09 -16.72 18.60
N GLU A 116 -1.94 -17.80 19.36
CA GLU A 116 -3.05 -18.54 19.99
C GLU A 116 -3.75 -17.73 21.10
N THR A 117 -3.00 -16.91 21.84
CA THR A 117 -3.55 -16.13 22.96
C THR A 117 -4.02 -14.76 22.51
N SER A 118 -3.21 -14.05 21.70
CA SER A 118 -3.56 -12.71 21.25
C SER A 118 -3.08 -12.44 19.81
N PRO A 119 -3.90 -12.77 18.78
CA PRO A 119 -3.48 -12.64 17.39
C PRO A 119 -3.20 -11.18 16.99
N GLN A 120 -3.90 -10.23 17.59
CA GLN A 120 -3.69 -8.80 17.33
C GLN A 120 -2.36 -8.31 17.88
N LEU A 121 -2.03 -8.62 19.14
CA LEU A 121 -0.77 -8.21 19.76
C LEU A 121 0.43 -8.82 19.04
N ASN A 122 0.34 -10.11 18.68
CA ASN A 122 1.36 -10.78 17.88
C ASN A 122 1.62 -10.03 16.57
N SER A 123 0.55 -9.67 15.86
CA SER A 123 0.62 -8.95 14.59
C SER A 123 1.18 -7.53 14.75
N MET A 124 0.81 -6.84 15.83
CA MET A 124 1.37 -5.53 16.19
C MET A 124 2.87 -5.62 16.46
N LEU A 125 3.32 -6.60 17.24
CA LEU A 125 4.74 -6.78 17.57
C LEU A 125 5.58 -7.13 16.33
N ILE A 126 5.08 -8.02 15.46
CA ILE A 126 5.73 -8.33 14.19
C ILE A 126 5.86 -7.04 13.35
N GLY A 127 4.76 -6.30 13.21
CA GLY A 127 4.73 -5.05 12.44
C GLY A 127 5.67 -3.98 13.00
N LEU A 128 5.69 -3.82 14.33
CA LEU A 128 6.55 -2.88 15.04
C LEU A 128 8.03 -3.21 14.83
N SER A 129 8.43 -4.46 15.08
CA SER A 129 9.82 -4.88 15.01
C SER A 129 10.33 -4.89 13.57
N ALA A 130 9.56 -5.47 12.63
CA ALA A 130 9.94 -5.51 11.22
C ALA A 130 10.03 -4.10 10.62
N GLY A 131 9.07 -3.23 10.92
CA GLY A 131 9.09 -1.82 10.51
C GLY A 131 10.30 -1.07 11.05
N SER A 132 10.60 -1.24 12.35
CA SER A 132 11.73 -0.56 13.00
C SER A 132 13.08 -0.98 12.40
N ILE A 133 13.31 -2.29 12.25
CA ILE A 133 14.58 -2.83 11.74
C ILE A 133 14.74 -2.46 10.26
N ASN A 134 13.66 -2.54 9.47
CA ASN A 134 13.69 -2.16 8.06
C ASN A 134 14.00 -0.67 7.88
N GLY A 135 13.35 0.18 8.68
CA GLY A 135 13.57 1.63 8.68
C GLY A 135 14.99 2.01 9.07
N PHE A 136 15.57 1.32 10.05
CA PHE A 136 16.97 1.48 10.46
C PHE A 136 17.93 1.06 9.34
N THR A 137 17.81 -0.18 8.86
CA THR A 137 18.72 -0.80 7.88
C THR A 137 18.78 -0.01 6.57
N LEU A 138 17.64 0.53 6.13
CA LEU A 138 17.53 1.21 4.84
C LEU A 138 17.53 2.74 4.94
N ASN A 139 17.79 3.30 6.13
CA ASN A 139 17.82 4.76 6.31
C ASN A 139 18.86 5.42 5.41
N ALA A 140 20.05 4.83 5.31
CA ALA A 140 21.13 5.36 4.47
C ALA A 140 20.71 5.48 3.01
N LEU A 141 20.09 4.44 2.45
CA LEU A 141 19.57 4.44 1.08
C LEU A 141 18.47 5.50 0.89
N GLN A 142 17.59 5.66 1.89
CA GLN A 142 16.53 6.67 1.87
C GLN A 142 17.09 8.10 1.86
N ALA A 143 18.12 8.38 2.66
CA ALA A 143 18.76 9.68 2.72
C ALA A 143 19.43 10.05 1.40
N VAL A 144 20.16 9.10 0.78
CA VAL A 144 20.80 9.32 -0.54
C VAL A 144 19.75 9.54 -1.62
N LYS A 145 18.69 8.73 -1.66
CA LYS A 145 17.58 8.88 -2.60
C LYS A 145 16.93 10.26 -2.48
N PHE A 146 16.70 10.73 -1.25
CA PHE A 146 16.09 12.03 -1.01
C PHE A 146 16.98 13.18 -1.52
N ARG A 147 18.29 13.14 -1.20
CA ARG A 147 19.25 14.13 -1.70
C ARG A 147 19.29 14.15 -3.23
N MET A 148 19.36 12.98 -3.86
CA MET A 148 19.38 12.84 -5.31
C MET A 148 18.13 13.42 -5.99
N TRP A 149 16.94 13.24 -5.40
CA TRP A 149 15.71 13.82 -5.95
C TRP A 149 15.62 15.33 -5.78
N ASN A 150 16.34 15.89 -4.81
CA ASN A 150 16.36 17.32 -4.55
C ASN A 150 17.38 18.08 -5.41
N THR A 151 18.41 17.39 -5.91
CA THR A 151 19.39 17.98 -6.83
C THR A 151 18.77 18.19 -8.22
N ASN A 152 18.94 19.39 -8.77
CA ASN A 152 18.44 19.75 -10.11
C ASN A 152 19.38 19.28 -11.25
N GLU A 153 20.56 18.74 -10.91
CA GLU A 153 21.55 18.24 -11.85
C GLU A 153 21.05 16.98 -12.59
N ARG A 154 21.27 16.95 -13.91
CA ARG A 154 20.93 15.78 -14.74
C ARG A 154 22.02 14.71 -14.57
N GLY A 155 21.58 13.44 -14.47
CA GLY A 155 22.49 12.28 -14.52
C GLY A 155 23.27 11.99 -13.24
N VAL A 156 22.87 12.53 -12.08
CA VAL A 156 23.56 12.23 -10.81
C VAL A 156 23.36 10.75 -10.45
N SER A 157 24.47 10.02 -10.32
CA SER A 157 24.48 8.62 -9.92
C SER A 157 24.35 8.48 -8.40
N PHE A 158 23.78 7.36 -7.94
CA PHE A 158 23.61 7.08 -6.52
C PHE A 158 24.93 7.13 -5.76
N LEU A 159 25.97 6.49 -6.31
CA LEU A 159 27.31 6.46 -5.71
C LEU A 159 27.92 7.85 -5.62
N ARG A 160 27.77 8.68 -6.67
CA ARG A 160 28.27 10.06 -6.65
C ARG A 160 27.58 10.88 -5.57
N THR A 161 26.26 10.76 -5.41
CA THR A 161 25.52 11.43 -4.32
C THR A 161 25.97 10.91 -2.95
N ALA A 162 26.17 9.60 -2.79
CA ALA A 162 26.64 9.02 -1.53
C ALA A 162 28.05 9.51 -1.17
N THR A 163 28.99 9.52 -2.13
CA THR A 163 30.34 10.06 -1.92
C THR A 163 30.29 11.55 -1.58
N TYR A 164 29.44 12.33 -2.26
CA TYR A 164 29.25 13.75 -1.95
C TYR A 164 28.73 13.96 -0.52
N MET A 165 27.69 13.22 -0.12
CA MET A 165 27.16 13.26 1.25
C MET A 165 28.23 12.89 2.29
N TYR A 166 29.02 11.86 2.01
CA TYR A 166 30.11 11.43 2.88
C TYR A 166 31.19 12.52 3.01
N ARG A 167 31.53 13.22 1.92
CA ARG A 167 32.47 14.35 1.97
C ARG A 167 31.91 15.56 2.71
N GLU A 168 30.59 15.78 2.67
CA GLU A 168 29.91 16.91 3.33
C GLU A 168 29.79 16.72 4.85
N GLY A 169 29.47 15.51 5.32
CA GLY A 169 29.12 15.27 6.73
C GLY A 169 29.56 13.92 7.32
N GLY A 170 30.48 13.21 6.65
CA GLY A 170 31.00 11.92 7.09
C GLY A 170 29.94 10.81 7.12
N VAL A 171 30.12 9.82 8.00
CA VAL A 171 29.21 8.68 8.15
C VAL A 171 27.89 9.08 8.82
N PHE A 172 27.91 10.03 9.74
CA PHE A 172 26.73 10.40 10.52
C PHE A 172 25.60 11.00 9.69
N ILE A 173 25.91 11.58 8.52
CA ILE A 173 24.89 12.10 7.60
C ILE A 173 23.91 11.01 7.12
N PHE A 174 24.37 9.76 7.02
CA PHE A 174 23.53 8.61 6.61
C PHE A 174 22.60 8.13 7.71
N PHE A 175 22.90 8.46 8.97
CA PHE A 175 22.04 8.16 10.13
C PHE A 175 21.13 9.33 10.50
N ARG A 176 21.25 10.47 9.81
CA ARG A 176 20.33 11.58 9.95
C ARG A 176 18.92 11.11 9.61
N GLY A 177 17.95 11.44 10.46
CA GLY A 177 16.57 11.01 10.30
C GLY A 177 16.30 9.53 10.58
N CYS A 178 17.29 8.74 11.01
CA CYS A 178 17.12 7.31 11.27
C CYS A 178 15.99 7.03 12.27
N PHE A 179 15.99 7.72 13.41
CA PHE A 179 14.91 7.61 14.39
C PHE A 179 13.53 7.94 13.77
N THR A 180 13.46 9.00 12.96
CA THR A 180 12.20 9.41 12.32
C THR A 180 11.70 8.37 11.30
N THR A 181 12.62 7.71 10.61
CA THR A 181 12.33 6.62 9.67
C THR A 181 11.86 5.39 10.40
N MET A 182 12.54 5.00 11.49
CA MET A 182 12.13 3.89 12.35
C MET A 182 10.69 4.11 12.81
N VAL A 183 10.39 5.21 13.50
CA VAL A 183 9.03 5.46 14.03
C VAL A 183 7.97 5.44 12.93
N ARG A 184 8.25 6.04 11.77
CA ARG A 184 7.33 6.02 10.62
C ARG A 184 7.06 4.60 10.14
N ASP A 185 8.11 3.79 9.98
CA ASP A 185 8.00 2.42 9.47
C ASP A 185 7.40 1.48 10.52
N SER A 186 7.66 1.69 11.82
CA SER A 186 7.02 0.96 12.91
C SER A 186 5.50 1.19 12.92
N ILE A 187 5.05 2.45 12.82
CA ILE A 187 3.62 2.78 12.80
C ILE A 187 2.95 2.23 11.55
N PHE A 188 3.62 2.34 10.39
CA PHE A 188 3.14 1.71 9.16
C PHE A 188 2.99 0.20 9.36
N GLY A 189 4.02 -0.48 9.88
CA GLY A 189 4.02 -1.94 10.08
C GLY A 189 2.94 -2.41 11.06
N VAL A 190 2.79 -1.73 12.20
CA VAL A 190 1.74 -2.03 13.20
C VAL A 190 0.36 -1.95 12.57
N VAL A 191 0.04 -0.84 11.91
CA VAL A 191 -1.28 -0.64 11.29
C VAL A 191 -1.49 -1.63 10.16
N TYR A 192 -0.50 -1.81 9.29
CA TYR A 192 -0.58 -2.70 8.13
C TYR A 192 -0.82 -4.14 8.56
N GLU A 193 0.00 -4.70 9.45
CA GLU A 193 -0.15 -6.10 9.89
C GLU A 193 -1.43 -6.33 10.70
N THR A 194 -1.83 -5.38 11.54
CA THR A 194 -3.07 -5.49 12.32
C THR A 194 -4.30 -5.42 11.42
N ALA A 195 -4.34 -4.46 10.49
CA ALA A 195 -5.47 -4.29 9.59
C ALA A 195 -5.57 -5.46 8.60
N ARG A 196 -4.44 -5.91 8.05
CA ARG A 196 -4.40 -7.02 7.08
C ARG A 196 -4.90 -8.35 7.66
N ARG A 197 -4.64 -8.60 8.95
CA ARG A 197 -5.03 -9.84 9.65
C ARG A 197 -6.37 -9.74 10.37
N ALA A 198 -7.02 -8.57 10.37
CA ALA A 198 -8.32 -8.44 10.99
C ALA A 198 -9.38 -9.16 10.14
N SER A 199 -9.93 -10.26 10.69
CA SER A 199 -10.98 -11.08 10.07
C SER A 199 -12.22 -10.26 9.69
N ALA A 200 -12.48 -9.16 10.40
CA ALA A 200 -13.56 -8.23 10.11
C ALA A 200 -13.54 -7.70 8.66
N TRP A 201 -12.35 -7.42 8.09
CA TRP A 201 -12.26 -6.96 6.70
C TRP A 201 -12.63 -8.05 5.72
N LYS A 202 -12.21 -9.29 5.97
CA LYS A 202 -12.55 -10.44 5.13
C LYS A 202 -14.08 -10.65 5.11
N HIS A 203 -14.71 -10.68 6.28
CA HIS A 203 -16.16 -10.78 6.40
C HIS A 203 -16.92 -9.60 5.76
N PHE A 204 -16.35 -8.39 5.79
CA PHE A 204 -16.97 -7.23 5.15
C PHE A 204 -16.89 -7.28 3.62
N PHE A 205 -15.76 -7.72 3.06
CA PHE A 205 -15.55 -7.74 1.60
C PHE A 205 -16.12 -8.97 0.90
N ASP A 206 -16.16 -10.13 1.57
CA ASP A 206 -16.66 -11.37 0.97
C ASP A 206 -18.06 -11.21 0.31
N PRO A 207 -19.06 -10.57 0.95
CA PRO A 207 -20.36 -10.34 0.32
C PRO A 207 -20.31 -9.33 -0.85
N GLN A 208 -19.50 -8.28 -0.74
CA GLN A 208 -19.42 -7.19 -1.72
C GLN A 208 -18.75 -7.64 -3.02
N VAL A 209 -17.71 -8.48 -2.91
CA VAL A 209 -17.03 -9.07 -4.08
C VAL A 209 -17.97 -10.02 -4.84
N GLY A 210 -18.87 -10.72 -4.12
CA GLY A 210 -19.92 -11.54 -4.73
C GLY A 210 -20.85 -10.73 -5.65
N VAL A 211 -21.22 -9.50 -5.24
CA VAL A 211 -22.10 -8.61 -6.02
C VAL A 211 -21.39 -8.03 -7.26
N LEU A 212 -20.11 -7.66 -7.14
CA LEU A 212 -19.34 -7.09 -8.25
C LEU A 212 -19.03 -8.09 -9.39
N ARG A 213 -19.21 -9.39 -9.17
CA ARG A 213 -19.08 -10.42 -10.22
C ARG A 213 -20.35 -10.60 -11.07
N PHE A 214 -21.53 -10.22 -10.56
CA PHE A 214 -22.78 -10.37 -11.30
C PHE A 214 -22.84 -9.64 -12.66
N PRO A 215 -22.25 -8.45 -12.86
CA PRO A 215 -22.28 -7.80 -14.18
C PRO A 215 -21.23 -8.33 -15.18
N PHE A 216 -20.24 -9.11 -14.75
CA PHE A 216 -19.17 -9.63 -15.62
C PHE A 216 -19.32 -11.12 -15.98
N SER A 217 -20.23 -11.84 -15.34
CA SER A 217 -20.70 -13.13 -15.84
C SER A 217 -21.68 -12.88 -16.98
N THR A 218 -21.17 -12.85 -18.22
CA THR A 218 -22.01 -12.90 -19.41
C THR A 218 -22.98 -14.09 -19.28
N PRO A 219 -24.30 -13.92 -19.44
CA PRO A 219 -25.19 -15.06 -19.55
C PRO A 219 -24.74 -15.86 -20.77
N SER A 220 -24.22 -17.07 -20.53
CA SER A 220 -23.96 -18.02 -21.61
C SER A 220 -25.28 -18.17 -22.37
N PRO A 221 -25.32 -17.96 -23.70
CA PRO A 221 -26.52 -18.19 -24.47
C PRO A 221 -26.79 -19.69 -24.44
N GLN A 222 -27.68 -20.13 -23.54
CA GLN A 222 -28.30 -21.43 -23.69
C GLN A 222 -29.18 -21.33 -24.94
N LEU A 223 -28.73 -21.99 -26.02
CA LEU A 223 -29.58 -22.28 -27.16
C LEU A 223 -30.85 -22.95 -26.64
N PRO A 224 -32.04 -22.48 -27.05
CA PRO A 224 -33.28 -23.19 -26.74
C PRO A 224 -33.27 -24.49 -27.55
N ALA A 225 -33.06 -25.62 -26.89
CA ALA A 225 -33.32 -26.94 -27.44
C ALA A 225 -34.85 -27.13 -27.54
N GLY A 226 -35.43 -26.54 -28.59
CA GLY A 226 -36.80 -26.75 -29.00
C GLY A 226 -36.88 -27.77 -30.14
N ALA A 227 -37.63 -28.83 -29.89
CA ALA A 227 -38.50 -29.51 -30.84
C ALA A 227 -37.88 -30.16 -32.09
N ILE A 228 -37.68 -31.48 -32.04
CA ILE A 228 -38.17 -32.36 -33.11
C ILE A 228 -39.02 -33.44 -32.46
N ALA A 229 -40.31 -33.42 -32.80
CA ALA A 229 -41.31 -34.38 -32.38
C ALA A 229 -41.32 -35.62 -33.29
N CYS A 230 -41.69 -36.74 -32.66
CA CYS A 230 -42.35 -37.96 -33.13
C CYS A 230 -42.74 -38.11 -34.61
N VAL A 231 -42.65 -39.34 -35.13
CA VAL A 231 -43.80 -40.17 -35.59
C VAL A 231 -43.35 -41.61 -35.93
N ALA A 232 -44.02 -42.57 -35.28
CA ALA A 232 -44.39 -43.96 -35.67
C ALA A 232 -43.27 -44.97 -36.04
N SER A 233 -43.34 -46.26 -35.72
CA SER A 233 -44.50 -47.15 -35.56
C SER A 233 -44.21 -48.33 -34.61
N ALA A 234 -45.29 -48.80 -33.98
CA ALA A 234 -45.38 -50.03 -33.21
C ALA A 234 -45.40 -51.28 -34.11
N SER A 235 -44.83 -52.40 -33.62
CA SER A 235 -45.40 -53.74 -33.81
C SER A 235 -44.82 -54.72 -32.78
N SER A 236 -45.63 -55.72 -32.46
CA SER A 236 -45.62 -56.67 -31.35
C SER A 236 -44.87 -57.99 -31.63
N ILE A 237 -44.22 -58.58 -30.60
CA ILE A 237 -44.23 -59.98 -30.04
C ILE A 237 -44.49 -61.17 -31.01
N PRO A 238 -43.93 -62.42 -30.90
CA PRO A 238 -43.21 -63.10 -29.77
C PRO A 238 -41.95 -63.97 -30.08
N ARG A 239 -41.24 -64.31 -28.99
CA ARG A 239 -40.59 -65.59 -28.59
C ARG A 239 -40.00 -66.55 -29.65
N GLY A 240 -38.72 -66.87 -29.48
CA GLY A 240 -38.08 -68.09 -30.01
C GLY A 240 -36.69 -68.28 -29.39
N ASP A 241 -36.53 -69.32 -28.59
CA ASP A 241 -35.25 -69.81 -28.06
C ASP A 241 -34.35 -70.34 -29.20
N ILE A 242 -33.03 -70.38 -28.95
CA ILE A 242 -32.04 -71.43 -29.29
C ILE A 242 -30.64 -70.80 -29.53
N SER A 243 -29.75 -71.10 -28.58
CA SER A 243 -28.36 -71.54 -28.72
C SER A 243 -27.27 -70.69 -29.42
N ALA A 244 -26.26 -70.38 -28.60
CA ALA A 244 -24.82 -70.52 -28.83
C ALA A 244 -24.19 -70.00 -30.13
N SER A 245 -23.41 -68.93 -30.01
CA SER A 245 -21.98 -68.91 -30.40
C SER A 245 -21.35 -67.56 -30.07
N ALA A 246 -20.13 -67.61 -29.54
CA ALA A 246 -19.31 -66.44 -29.22
C ALA A 246 -18.93 -65.65 -30.48
N PRO A 247 -18.72 -64.33 -30.35
CA PRO A 247 -17.41 -63.83 -30.77
C PRO A 247 -16.83 -62.72 -29.86
N ALA A 248 -15.50 -62.78 -29.77
CA ALA A 248 -14.46 -61.80 -29.40
C ALA A 248 -14.84 -60.42 -28.78
N PRO A 249 -14.07 -59.94 -27.79
CA PRO A 249 -14.26 -58.61 -27.22
C PRO A 249 -13.72 -57.53 -28.17
N LEU A 250 -14.64 -56.73 -28.72
CA LEU A 250 -14.31 -55.50 -29.44
C LEU A 250 -14.14 -54.36 -28.42
N LEU A 251 -12.91 -53.88 -28.31
CA LEU A 251 -12.49 -52.83 -27.39
C LEU A 251 -13.24 -51.51 -27.67
N ASP A 252 -14.13 -51.11 -26.76
CA ASP A 252 -14.90 -49.87 -26.85
C ASP A 252 -14.04 -48.64 -26.50
N HIS A 253 -13.28 -48.16 -27.49
CA HIS A 253 -12.41 -46.97 -27.37
C HIS A 253 -13.18 -45.65 -27.20
N ARG A 254 -14.52 -45.66 -27.24
CA ARG A 254 -15.34 -44.43 -27.20
C ARG A 254 -15.67 -43.97 -25.78
N LYS A 255 -15.69 -44.86 -24.79
CA LYS A 255 -15.97 -44.52 -23.38
C LYS A 255 -14.78 -43.96 -22.60
N VAL A 256 -13.55 -44.11 -23.11
CA VAL A 256 -12.35 -43.56 -22.45
C VAL A 256 -12.20 -42.07 -22.72
N ASN A 257 -12.64 -41.58 -23.88
CA ASN A 257 -12.48 -40.16 -24.22
C ASN A 257 -13.53 -39.25 -23.57
N GLU A 258 -14.74 -39.72 -23.27
CA GLU A 258 -15.72 -38.95 -22.49
C GLU A 258 -15.36 -38.87 -21.00
N ALA A 259 -14.78 -39.93 -20.43
CA ALA A 259 -14.30 -39.91 -19.05
C ALA A 259 -13.02 -39.05 -18.86
N VAL A 260 -12.21 -38.89 -19.91
CA VAL A 260 -11.02 -38.02 -19.89
C VAL A 260 -11.38 -36.55 -20.19
N SER A 261 -12.42 -36.28 -20.97
CA SER A 261 -12.91 -34.91 -21.20
C SER A 261 -13.73 -34.38 -20.01
N ALA A 262 -14.61 -35.20 -19.43
CA ALA A 262 -15.42 -34.81 -18.26
C ALA A 262 -14.60 -34.61 -16.96
N ARG A 263 -13.35 -35.12 -16.92
CA ARG A 263 -12.44 -34.93 -15.78
C ARG A 263 -11.49 -33.73 -15.93
N ARG A 264 -11.40 -33.11 -17.11
CA ARG A 264 -10.65 -31.85 -17.30
C ARG A 264 -11.46 -30.59 -17.02
N ASP A 265 -12.78 -30.67 -17.12
CA ASP A 265 -13.66 -29.50 -16.93
C ASP A 265 -14.22 -29.35 -15.49
N ALA A 266 -13.85 -30.24 -14.57
CA ALA A 266 -14.42 -30.28 -13.22
C ALA A 266 -13.49 -29.78 -12.09
N MET A 267 -12.26 -29.29 -12.38
CA MET A 267 -11.34 -28.91 -11.30
C MET A 267 -10.27 -27.88 -11.72
N VAL A 268 -10.71 -26.70 -12.18
CA VAL A 268 -9.85 -25.50 -12.37
C VAL A 268 -10.65 -24.28 -11.85
N PRO A 269 -10.03 -23.24 -11.29
CA PRO A 269 -9.75 -23.00 -9.89
C PRO A 269 -10.64 -21.86 -9.34
N ASP A 270 -11.97 -21.98 -9.43
CA ASP A 270 -12.86 -20.85 -9.11
C ASP A 270 -12.81 -20.45 -7.62
N PHE A 271 -12.40 -21.36 -6.72
CA PHE A 271 -12.20 -21.04 -5.29
C PHE A 271 -10.86 -20.32 -5.01
N ALA A 272 -9.79 -20.65 -5.74
CA ALA A 272 -8.49 -19.97 -5.60
C ALA A 272 -8.57 -18.52 -6.12
N GLN A 273 -9.34 -18.30 -7.19
CA GLN A 273 -9.58 -16.96 -7.74
C GLN A 273 -10.48 -16.09 -6.85
N LYS A 274 -11.40 -16.68 -6.07
CA LYS A 274 -12.23 -15.98 -5.07
C LYS A 274 -11.41 -15.49 -3.87
N CYS A 275 -10.50 -16.31 -3.35
CA CYS A 275 -9.65 -15.92 -2.23
C CYS A 275 -8.69 -14.77 -2.62
N GLY A 276 -8.12 -14.81 -3.84
CA GLY A 276 -7.13 -13.82 -4.29
C GLY A 276 -7.63 -12.36 -4.35
N ILE A 277 -8.88 -12.11 -4.76
CA ILE A 277 -9.42 -10.74 -4.87
C ILE A 277 -9.72 -10.15 -3.49
N CYS A 278 -10.33 -10.92 -2.58
CA CYS A 278 -10.60 -10.47 -1.21
C CYS A 278 -9.29 -10.17 -0.47
N ASP A 279 -8.28 -11.03 -0.63
CA ASP A 279 -6.96 -10.80 -0.07
C ASP A 279 -6.32 -9.53 -0.67
N PHE A 280 -6.39 -9.35 -1.99
CA PHE A 280 -5.92 -8.13 -2.66
C PHE A 280 -6.58 -6.85 -2.10
N ILE A 281 -7.90 -6.82 -1.98
CA ILE A 281 -8.65 -5.65 -1.47
C ILE A 281 -8.34 -5.42 0.01
N SER A 282 -8.26 -6.47 0.82
CA SER A 282 -7.88 -6.37 2.23
C SER A 282 -6.47 -5.76 2.38
N ASN A 283 -5.51 -6.26 1.60
CA ASN A 283 -4.13 -5.75 1.57
C ASN A 283 -4.07 -4.30 1.10
N LEU A 284 -4.84 -3.95 0.06
CA LEU A 284 -4.97 -2.59 -0.45
C LEU A 284 -5.46 -1.64 0.64
N VAL A 285 -6.55 -1.99 1.33
CA VAL A 285 -7.15 -1.15 2.38
C VAL A 285 -6.23 -1.03 3.59
N ALA A 286 -5.64 -2.15 4.04
CA ALA A 286 -4.67 -2.15 5.13
C ALA A 286 -3.48 -1.23 4.84
N ALA A 287 -2.92 -1.30 3.63
CA ALA A 287 -1.80 -0.45 3.23
C ALA A 287 -2.20 1.03 3.03
N VAL A 288 -3.41 1.32 2.54
CA VAL A 288 -3.94 2.70 2.49
C VAL A 288 -4.05 3.27 3.89
N LEU A 289 -4.67 2.54 4.83
CA LEU A 289 -4.83 2.98 6.22
C LEU A 289 -3.48 3.20 6.90
N ALA A 290 -2.56 2.24 6.75
CA ALA A 290 -1.19 2.36 7.27
C ALA A 290 -0.46 3.57 6.69
N SER A 291 -0.64 3.86 5.39
CA SER A 291 -0.06 5.05 4.76
C SER A 291 -0.66 6.35 5.28
N ILE A 292 -1.98 6.41 5.51
CA ILE A 292 -2.65 7.60 6.06
C ILE A 292 -2.17 7.87 7.48
N LEU A 293 -2.17 6.85 8.34
CA LEU A 293 -1.79 6.99 9.76
C LEU A 293 -0.29 7.28 9.93
N SER A 294 0.57 6.74 9.08
CA SER A 294 2.02 7.02 9.11
C SER A 294 2.42 8.34 8.42
N SER A 295 1.50 9.00 7.71
CA SER A 295 1.80 10.18 6.89
C SER A 295 2.37 11.38 7.67
N PRO A 296 1.92 11.73 8.89
CA PRO A 296 2.50 12.85 9.65
C PRO A 296 3.99 12.61 9.97
N PHE A 297 4.35 11.36 10.24
CA PHE A 297 5.74 10.97 10.51
C PHE A 297 6.59 10.97 9.24
N ASN A 298 5.98 10.62 8.11
CA ASN A 298 6.62 10.74 6.80
C ASN A 298 6.91 12.21 6.44
N TYR A 299 6.04 13.14 6.83
CA TYR A 299 6.29 14.58 6.70
C TYR A 299 7.51 15.02 7.51
N VAL A 300 7.58 14.64 8.79
CA VAL A 300 8.73 14.95 9.65
C VAL A 300 10.03 14.39 9.07
N ARG A 301 10.04 13.12 8.65
CA ARG A 301 11.18 12.48 7.98
C ARG A 301 11.65 13.27 6.75
N SER A 302 10.71 13.72 5.92
CA SER A 302 11.02 14.47 4.70
C SER A 302 11.69 15.82 5.00
N ILE A 303 11.26 16.50 6.08
CA ILE A 303 11.91 17.74 6.54
C ILE A 303 13.33 17.47 7.05
N VAL A 304 13.51 16.42 7.85
CA VAL A 304 14.82 16.08 8.42
C VAL A 304 15.85 15.76 7.34
N TYR A 305 15.43 15.07 6.26
CA TYR A 305 16.29 14.81 5.10
C TYR A 305 16.55 16.03 4.22
N GLY A 306 15.61 16.97 4.16
CA GLY A 306 15.78 18.23 3.42
C GLY A 306 16.68 19.26 4.11
N THR A 307 17.04 19.02 5.37
CA THR A 307 17.91 19.95 6.11
C THR A 307 19.37 19.81 5.65
N PRO A 308 20.08 20.91 5.33
CA PRO A 308 21.48 20.86 4.88
C PRO A 308 22.40 20.28 5.96
N ALA A 309 23.57 19.72 5.58
CA ALA A 309 24.40 18.98 6.52
C ALA A 309 24.96 19.84 7.67
N GLY A 310 25.17 21.13 7.43
CA GLY A 310 25.63 22.08 8.45
C GLY A 310 24.55 22.57 9.42
N ALA A 311 23.27 22.28 9.17
CA ALA A 311 22.19 22.74 10.03
C ALA A 311 21.77 21.65 11.04
N ILE A 312 21.58 22.08 12.29
CA ILE A 312 21.05 21.24 13.37
C ILE A 312 19.62 20.84 12.99
N PRO A 313 19.30 19.53 12.87
CA PRO A 313 17.94 19.12 12.56
C PRO A 313 17.01 19.56 13.68
N LEU A 314 15.87 20.12 13.31
CA LEU A 314 14.80 20.39 14.28
C LEU A 314 14.37 19.08 14.95
N GLY A 315 14.11 19.14 16.25
CA GLY A 315 13.67 17.98 17.03
C GLY A 315 12.39 17.37 16.45
N TYR A 316 12.32 16.04 16.44
CA TYR A 316 11.19 15.29 15.89
C TYR A 316 9.84 15.70 16.50
N ILE A 317 9.77 15.76 17.84
CA ILE A 317 8.56 16.16 18.57
C ILE A 317 8.19 17.61 18.26
N SER A 318 9.18 18.49 18.12
CA SER A 318 8.95 19.90 17.77
C SER A 318 8.35 20.06 16.38
N LEU A 319 8.86 19.31 15.39
CA LEU A 319 8.31 19.30 14.03
C LEU A 319 6.88 18.74 13.99
N LEU A 320 6.63 17.65 14.70
CA LEU A 320 5.30 17.05 14.77
C LEU A 320 4.29 17.96 15.50
N LYS A 321 4.69 18.55 16.62
CA LYS A 321 3.90 19.55 17.35
C LYS A 321 3.59 20.75 16.46
N SER A 322 4.59 21.28 15.76
CA SER A 322 4.41 22.40 14.81
C SER A 322 3.41 22.05 13.72
N PHE A 323 3.48 20.83 13.16
CA PHE A 323 2.50 20.35 12.18
C PHE A 323 1.07 20.35 12.75
N TYR A 324 0.84 19.76 13.93
CA TYR A 324 -0.49 19.71 14.54
C TYR A 324 -0.98 21.10 14.97
N THR A 325 -0.10 21.97 15.45
CA THR A 325 -0.45 23.36 15.76
C THR A 325 -0.90 24.11 14.50
N GLN A 326 -0.19 23.98 13.38
CA GLN A 326 -0.59 24.61 12.12
C GLN A 326 -1.88 24.00 11.54
N LEU A 327 -2.07 22.68 11.67
CA LEU A 327 -3.30 22.00 11.30
C LEU A 327 -4.50 22.57 12.07
N PHE A 328 -4.35 22.65 13.39
CA PHE A 328 -5.39 23.12 14.29
C PHE A 328 -5.65 24.63 14.13
N TYR A 329 -4.62 25.42 13.88
CA TYR A 329 -4.75 26.82 13.54
C TYR A 329 -5.55 27.00 12.25
N THR A 330 -5.21 26.25 11.19
CA THR A 330 -5.93 26.30 9.91
C THR A 330 -7.38 25.82 10.08
N TYR A 331 -7.60 24.82 10.95
CA TYR A 331 -8.93 24.36 11.31
C TYR A 331 -9.75 25.44 12.01
N ARG A 332 -9.17 26.22 12.93
CA ARG A 332 -9.90 27.29 13.63
C ARG A 332 -10.06 28.58 12.83
N HIS A 333 -9.09 28.94 11.98
CA HIS A 333 -9.06 30.25 11.32
C HIS A 333 -9.28 30.21 9.81
N GLY A 334 -9.28 29.03 9.20
CA GLY A 334 -9.47 28.87 7.75
C GLY A 334 -8.31 29.37 6.89
N LYS A 335 -7.25 29.92 7.50
CA LYS A 335 -6.07 30.47 6.83
C LYS A 335 -4.81 29.79 7.36
N SER A 336 -3.82 29.60 6.49
CA SER A 336 -2.50 29.12 6.90
C SER A 336 -1.81 30.19 7.77
N TYR A 337 -1.04 29.75 8.76
CA TYR A 337 -0.23 30.65 9.58
C TYR A 337 0.75 31.49 8.72
N THR A 338 1.27 30.90 7.63
CA THR A 338 2.17 31.57 6.69
C THR A 338 1.51 32.72 5.93
N ASP A 339 0.23 32.56 5.57
CA ASP A 339 -0.50 33.55 4.75
C ASP A 339 -0.74 34.84 5.53
N ARG A 340 -0.84 34.74 6.87
CA ARG A 340 -1.09 35.90 7.73
C ARG A 340 0.16 36.75 7.98
N HIS A 341 1.35 36.14 7.87
CA HIS A 341 2.62 36.82 8.13
C HIS A 341 3.36 37.25 6.87
N GLY A 342 2.75 37.10 5.68
CA GLY A 342 3.33 37.59 4.42
C GLY A 342 4.67 36.94 4.08
N VAL A 343 4.97 35.75 4.61
CA VAL A 343 6.19 35.02 4.26
C VAL A 343 6.03 34.57 2.81
N PRO A 344 6.90 35.00 1.88
CA PRO A 344 6.80 34.60 0.48
C PRO A 344 6.72 33.07 0.37
N GLU A 345 5.80 32.56 -0.45
CA GLU A 345 5.84 31.13 -0.75
C GLU A 345 7.20 30.82 -1.38
N LEU A 346 7.97 29.93 -0.74
CA LEU A 346 9.29 29.45 -1.22
C LEU A 346 9.31 28.94 -2.68
N GLY A 347 8.15 28.81 -3.34
CA GLY A 347 8.04 28.45 -4.76
C GLY A 347 8.28 29.61 -5.73
N GLU A 348 8.19 30.88 -5.31
CA GLU A 348 8.35 32.01 -6.24
C GLU A 348 9.81 32.43 -6.45
N THR A 349 10.74 31.97 -5.61
CA THR A 349 12.13 32.41 -5.63
C THR A 349 13.10 31.54 -6.44
N GLU A 350 12.66 30.40 -7.02
CA GLU A 350 13.57 29.48 -7.75
C GLU A 350 13.60 29.66 -9.28
N HIS A 351 12.92 30.67 -9.85
CA HIS A 351 13.05 31.01 -11.27
C HIS A 351 13.43 32.49 -11.50
N PRO A 352 14.72 32.87 -11.39
CA PRO A 352 15.22 34.06 -12.03
C PRO A 352 15.70 33.66 -13.44
N CYS A 353 14.88 33.89 -14.46
CA CYS A 353 15.31 34.36 -15.79
C CYS A 353 14.13 34.39 -16.77
N SER A 354 14.01 35.52 -17.48
CA SER A 354 13.12 35.85 -18.61
C SER A 354 11.80 36.58 -18.26
N ALA A 355 11.85 37.90 -18.30
CA ALA A 355 10.75 38.88 -18.32
C ALA A 355 9.87 38.76 -19.61
N PRO A 356 8.82 39.59 -19.87
CA PRO A 356 8.26 40.70 -19.09
C PRO A 356 6.73 40.65 -18.87
N ALA A 357 6.27 41.67 -18.15
CA ALA A 357 4.89 41.99 -17.78
C ALA A 357 3.87 41.93 -18.93
N SER A 358 2.78 41.19 -18.70
CA SER A 358 1.39 41.55 -18.99
C SER A 358 0.54 40.27 -19.14
N SER A 359 -0.22 39.90 -18.13
CA SER A 359 -1.41 39.07 -18.35
C SER A 359 -2.36 39.17 -17.16
N SER A 360 -3.41 39.97 -17.37
CA SER A 360 -4.67 39.93 -16.64
C SER A 360 -5.19 38.49 -16.58
N THR A 361 -5.08 37.85 -15.41
CA THR A 361 -5.75 36.58 -15.16
C THR A 361 -7.08 36.85 -14.49
N THR A 362 -8.13 36.60 -15.25
CA THR A 362 -9.52 36.52 -14.82
C THR A 362 -9.66 35.44 -13.74
N THR A 363 -9.49 35.85 -12.50
CA THR A 363 -9.98 35.10 -11.33
C THR A 363 -11.49 35.21 -11.29
N THR A 364 -12.16 34.07 -11.39
CA THR A 364 -13.63 33.93 -11.34
C THR A 364 -14.18 34.62 -10.10
N ALA A 365 -15.29 35.38 -10.26
CA ALA A 365 -15.92 36.20 -9.23
C ALA A 365 -16.20 35.47 -7.89
N ALA A 366 -16.33 34.15 -7.90
CA ALA A 366 -16.47 33.32 -6.71
C ALA A 366 -15.26 33.35 -5.75
N GLU A 367 -14.05 33.69 -6.23
CA GLU A 367 -12.84 33.77 -5.40
C GLU A 367 -12.67 35.14 -4.72
N ARG A 368 -13.31 36.21 -5.24
CA ARG A 368 -13.32 37.54 -4.57
C ARG A 368 -14.22 37.57 -3.34
N LEU A 369 -15.29 36.78 -3.32
CA LEU A 369 -16.23 36.74 -2.21
C LEU A 369 -15.61 36.24 -0.89
N TRP A 370 -14.53 35.46 -0.95
CA TRP A 370 -13.85 34.94 0.23
C TRP A 370 -12.74 35.85 0.78
N ARG A 371 -12.32 36.89 0.04
CA ARG A 371 -11.17 37.73 0.42
C ARG A 371 -11.53 39.03 1.16
N HIS A 372 -12.77 39.51 1.07
CA HIS A 372 -13.20 40.68 1.86
C HIS A 372 -14.00 40.23 3.09
N GLY A 373 -13.29 40.13 4.22
CA GLY A 373 -13.91 40.08 5.54
C GLY A 373 -14.53 41.43 5.87
N GLY A 374 -15.82 41.58 5.57
CA GLY A 374 -16.67 42.69 5.96
C GLY A 374 -17.55 42.32 7.14
N SER A 375 -17.70 43.30 8.04
CA SER A 375 -18.24 43.29 9.39
C SER A 375 -19.70 42.82 9.55
N VAL A 376 -19.93 42.09 10.66
CA VAL A 376 -21.07 42.10 11.59
C VAL A 376 -22.40 42.63 11.04
N GLY A 377 -23.30 41.72 10.65
CA GLY A 377 -24.68 42.07 10.28
C GLY A 377 -25.47 41.03 9.49
N ILE A 378 -24.90 39.86 9.17
CA ILE A 378 -25.50 38.87 8.26
C ILE A 378 -25.57 37.48 8.91
N GLY A 379 -26.17 37.39 10.09
CA GLY A 379 -26.42 36.11 10.76
C GLY A 379 -27.69 35.43 10.25
N ALA A 380 -28.79 36.18 10.21
CA ALA A 380 -30.12 35.64 9.98
C ALA A 380 -30.43 35.36 8.49
N GLU A 381 -30.07 36.27 7.57
CA GLU A 381 -30.38 36.10 6.13
C GLU A 381 -29.57 34.97 5.45
N VAL A 382 -28.36 34.70 5.93
CA VAL A 382 -27.53 33.61 5.38
C VAL A 382 -28.09 32.25 5.77
N GLU A 383 -28.64 32.12 6.98
CA GLU A 383 -29.24 30.88 7.47
C GLU A 383 -30.47 30.47 6.63
N GLU A 384 -31.31 31.45 6.28
CA GLU A 384 -32.52 31.23 5.48
C GLU A 384 -32.19 30.84 4.03
N SER A 385 -31.20 31.49 3.40
CA SER A 385 -30.78 31.16 2.02
C SER A 385 -30.13 29.78 1.90
N VAL A 386 -29.39 29.34 2.91
CA VAL A 386 -28.73 28.03 2.94
C VAL A 386 -29.76 26.92 3.16
N GLN A 387 -30.76 27.13 4.02
CA GLN A 387 -31.88 26.20 4.19
C GLN A 387 -32.72 26.06 2.92
N GLN A 388 -32.97 27.15 2.20
CA GLN A 388 -33.74 27.11 0.96
C GLN A 388 -33.00 26.40 -0.18
N THR A 389 -31.66 26.54 -0.24
CA THR A 389 -30.82 25.84 -1.22
C THR A 389 -30.71 24.34 -0.91
N ALA A 390 -30.64 23.95 0.37
CA ALA A 390 -30.60 22.54 0.78
C ALA A 390 -31.90 21.79 0.44
N ARG A 391 -33.05 22.48 0.45
CA ARG A 391 -34.36 21.90 0.11
C ARG A 391 -34.53 21.58 -1.38
N ARG A 392 -33.76 22.20 -2.29
CA ARG A 392 -33.90 21.99 -3.75
C ARG A 392 -32.98 20.93 -4.33
N SER A 393 -32.02 20.40 -3.57
CA SER A 393 -31.05 19.42 -4.10
C SER A 393 -31.25 18.02 -3.52
N ASN A 394 -31.56 17.06 -4.38
CA ASN A 394 -31.80 15.66 -4.01
C ASN A 394 -30.52 14.83 -3.83
N SER A 395 -29.34 15.36 -4.15
CA SER A 395 -28.10 14.59 -4.01
C SER A 395 -27.65 14.52 -2.55
N LEU A 396 -27.22 13.33 -2.11
CA LEU A 396 -26.66 13.16 -0.76
C LEU A 396 -25.42 14.05 -0.53
N GLY A 397 -24.63 14.30 -1.59
CA GLY A 397 -23.46 15.16 -1.53
C GLY A 397 -23.76 16.64 -1.26
N SER A 398 -24.81 17.18 -1.87
CA SER A 398 -25.21 18.58 -1.62
C SER A 398 -25.78 18.78 -0.23
N ARG A 399 -26.48 17.79 0.33
CA ARG A 399 -26.96 17.81 1.73
C ARG A 399 -25.80 17.82 2.72
N LEU A 400 -24.83 16.93 2.54
CA LEU A 400 -23.61 16.92 3.36
C LEU A 400 -22.81 18.21 3.22
N ALA A 401 -22.70 18.75 2.01
CA ALA A 401 -22.01 20.02 1.77
C ALA A 401 -22.74 21.20 2.44
N ALA A 402 -24.08 21.23 2.42
CA ALA A 402 -24.87 22.25 3.09
C ALA A 402 -24.74 22.14 4.63
N GLN A 403 -24.86 20.93 5.19
CA GLN A 403 -24.65 20.67 6.62
C GLN A 403 -23.26 21.10 7.07
N MET A 404 -22.21 20.78 6.29
CA MET A 404 -20.86 21.24 6.59
C MET A 404 -20.74 22.77 6.59
N ARG A 405 -21.42 23.47 5.67
CA ARG A 405 -21.41 24.94 5.65
C ARG A 405 -22.09 25.54 6.88
N THR A 406 -23.26 25.03 7.26
CA THR A 406 -23.97 25.49 8.47
C THR A 406 -23.11 25.23 9.71
N TRP A 407 -22.49 24.05 9.80
CA TRP A 407 -21.59 23.71 10.90
C TRP A 407 -20.34 24.61 10.96
N VAL A 408 -19.76 24.96 9.81
CA VAL A 408 -18.64 25.92 9.70
C VAL A 408 -19.02 27.29 10.24
N VAL A 409 -20.22 27.78 9.88
CA VAL A 409 -20.73 29.09 10.34
C VAL A 409 -20.99 29.06 11.85
N LEU A 410 -21.61 27.99 12.35
CA LEU A 410 -22.00 27.87 13.75
C LEU A 410 -20.79 27.72 14.71
N HIS A 411 -19.77 26.98 14.29
CA HIS A 411 -18.62 26.67 15.16
C HIS A 411 -17.34 27.43 14.82
N HIS A 412 -17.35 28.31 13.81
CA HIS A 412 -16.15 28.98 13.30
C HIS A 412 -15.00 28.00 13.04
N HIS A 413 -15.31 26.87 12.42
CA HIS A 413 -14.35 25.81 12.12
C HIS A 413 -14.30 25.57 10.62
N HIS A 414 -13.11 25.36 10.08
CA HIS A 414 -12.83 25.26 8.65
C HIS A 414 -12.19 23.89 8.32
N PRO A 415 -12.92 22.77 8.49
CA PRO A 415 -12.40 21.42 8.31
C PRO A 415 -11.89 21.19 6.88
N LYS A 416 -12.57 21.76 5.88
CA LYS A 416 -12.15 21.67 4.49
C LYS A 416 -10.79 22.35 4.26
N ALA A 417 -10.56 23.53 4.83
CA ALA A 417 -9.30 24.25 4.71
C ALA A 417 -8.17 23.49 5.39
N ALA A 418 -8.40 23.00 6.61
CA ALA A 418 -7.45 22.17 7.34
C ALA A 418 -7.10 20.88 6.60
N TRP A 419 -8.09 20.20 6.04
CA TRP A 419 -7.87 18.98 5.24
C TRP A 419 -7.09 19.25 3.97
N MET A 420 -7.41 20.31 3.22
CA MET A 420 -6.64 20.69 2.02
C MET A 420 -5.19 21.05 2.37
N TRP A 421 -5.00 21.80 3.46
CA TRP A 421 -3.68 22.14 3.98
C TRP A 421 -2.89 20.90 4.41
N ALA A 422 -3.51 19.98 5.14
CA ALA A 422 -2.90 18.72 5.56
C ALA A 422 -2.54 17.86 4.35
N ASN A 423 -3.47 17.67 3.43
CA ASN A 423 -3.28 16.86 2.24
C ASN A 423 -2.13 17.39 1.36
N SER A 424 -1.99 18.72 1.24
CA SER A 424 -0.88 19.33 0.49
C SER A 424 0.52 18.94 1.02
N ARG A 425 0.61 18.52 2.28
CA ARG A 425 1.87 18.13 2.96
C ARG A 425 1.99 16.62 3.15
N LEU A 426 0.88 15.95 3.45
CA LEU A 426 0.84 14.53 3.80
C LEU A 426 0.64 13.60 2.59
N ASN A 427 0.14 14.12 1.45
CA ASN A 427 -0.29 13.34 0.28
C ASN A 427 -1.36 12.28 0.55
N ILE A 428 -2.27 12.60 1.47
CA ILE A 428 -3.42 11.74 1.76
C ILE A 428 -4.33 11.68 0.51
N GLY A 429 -4.48 10.49 -0.07
CA GLY A 429 -5.18 10.30 -1.34
C GLY A 429 -4.30 9.54 -2.31
N TRP A 430 -3.85 10.18 -3.39
CA TRP A 430 -3.02 9.52 -4.43
C TRP A 430 -1.76 8.85 -3.87
N GLY A 431 -1.11 9.44 -2.86
CA GLY A 431 0.05 8.83 -2.22
C GLY A 431 -0.30 7.51 -1.51
N SER A 432 -1.34 7.53 -0.69
CA SER A 432 -1.84 6.35 0.03
C SER A 432 -2.41 5.29 -0.90
N LEU A 433 -3.16 5.70 -1.92
CA LEU A 433 -3.70 4.79 -2.94
C LEU A 433 -2.58 4.09 -3.70
N ARG A 434 -1.57 4.84 -4.15
CA ARG A 434 -0.38 4.27 -4.80
C ARG A 434 0.35 3.28 -3.90
N VAL A 435 0.47 3.56 -2.60
CA VAL A 435 1.08 2.61 -1.65
C VAL A 435 0.23 1.35 -1.53
N GLY A 436 -1.09 1.51 -1.38
CA GLY A 436 -2.02 0.40 -1.29
C GLY A 436 -2.02 -0.51 -2.51
N VAL A 437 -2.22 0.06 -3.71
CA VAL A 437 -2.20 -0.72 -4.96
C VAL A 437 -0.83 -1.35 -5.15
N GLY A 438 0.24 -0.63 -4.83
CA GLY A 438 1.59 -1.14 -4.90
C GLY A 438 1.82 -2.38 -4.00
N MET A 439 1.38 -2.33 -2.74
CA MET A 439 1.54 -3.46 -1.80
C MET A 439 0.68 -4.66 -2.22
N ALA A 440 -0.58 -4.42 -2.58
CA ALA A 440 -1.49 -5.47 -3.00
C ALA A 440 -1.01 -6.15 -4.30
N MET A 441 -0.58 -5.36 -5.29
CA MET A 441 -0.02 -5.87 -6.54
C MET A 441 1.30 -6.59 -6.32
N GLY A 442 2.17 -6.08 -5.42
CA GLY A 442 3.44 -6.71 -5.09
C GLY A 442 3.26 -8.12 -4.51
N GLN A 443 2.25 -8.32 -3.67
CA GLN A 443 1.91 -9.64 -3.13
C GLN A 443 1.33 -10.56 -4.21
N SER A 444 0.41 -10.07 -5.05
CA SER A 444 -0.12 -10.87 -6.17
C SER A 444 0.98 -11.30 -7.15
N LEU A 445 1.88 -10.38 -7.51
CA LEU A 445 3.02 -10.67 -8.38
C LEU A 445 4.01 -11.63 -7.73
N PHE A 446 4.22 -11.53 -6.42
CA PHE A 446 5.06 -12.46 -5.68
C PHE A 446 4.51 -13.90 -5.76
N TYR A 447 3.21 -14.09 -5.48
CA TYR A 447 2.59 -15.41 -5.57
C TYR A 447 2.61 -15.95 -7.00
N PHE A 448 2.31 -15.11 -7.98
CA PHE A 448 2.38 -15.49 -9.40
C PHE A 448 3.80 -15.93 -9.80
N ALA A 449 4.83 -15.17 -9.43
CA ALA A 449 6.22 -15.51 -9.71
C ALA A 449 6.67 -16.77 -8.97
N GLN A 450 6.18 -16.99 -7.75
CA GLN A 450 6.46 -18.20 -6.98
C GLN A 450 5.79 -19.44 -7.58
N GLU A 451 4.56 -19.32 -8.07
CA GLU A 451 3.85 -20.39 -8.77
C GLU A 451 4.53 -20.73 -10.09
N TYR A 452 4.94 -19.73 -10.87
CA TYR A 452 5.71 -19.90 -12.10
C TYR A 452 7.03 -20.64 -11.82
N ALA A 453 7.79 -20.22 -10.81
CA ALA A 453 9.06 -20.85 -10.46
C ALA A 453 8.92 -22.30 -9.98
N ARG A 454 7.77 -22.68 -9.42
CA ARG A 454 7.45 -24.07 -9.03
C ARG A 454 6.94 -24.91 -10.20
N SER A 455 6.36 -24.27 -11.21
CA SER A 455 5.72 -24.93 -12.33
C SER A 455 6.69 -25.33 -13.43
N ASP A 456 7.95 -24.89 -13.38
CA ASP A 456 9.00 -25.23 -14.35
C ASP A 456 9.41 -26.70 -14.13
N PRO A 457 8.88 -27.66 -14.92
CA PRO A 457 9.21 -29.07 -14.78
C PRO A 457 10.48 -29.29 -15.59
N HIS A 458 11.58 -29.61 -14.92
CA HIS A 458 12.81 -30.03 -15.58
C HIS A 458 12.59 -31.19 -16.55
#